data_AF-A0A7X6TBR5-F1
#
_entry.id   AF-A0A7X6TBR5-F1
#
_cell.length_a   1.000
_cell.length_b   1.000
_cell.length_c   1.000
_cell.angle_alpha   90.00
_cell.angle_beta   90.00
_cell.angle_gamma   90.00
#
_symmetry.space_group_name_H-M   'P 1'
#
loop_
_entity.id
_entity.type
_entity.pdbx_description
1 polymer ?
#
loop_
_entity_poly.entity_id
_entity_poly.type
_entity_poly.pdbx_seq_one_letter_code
_entity_poly.pdbx_strand_id
1 'polypeptide(L)'
;RSAEGSNLTDPDGYATTGVLKFDPGWNTYYAESEEVAMEEDMAAMLVPSNAALDFYWENDGRALKDYYGVWDSVPDNVLVKLLNNNMLNSFNASVPSKFDKVTNDANDAMGLTIADVDCCLIANNGVIYVTNKVFGPTSYISVSFPALINESMSIINWAVEQLEFYAYLNSQDSYYSFIIPTNAALKYYIDPVSYGNSKTKLFEFYYDPSETDVINRVKAHKFTIDLATWTKSDSTSATNAEIQNRLDDMVDNLIVIGDIGDGRSYYKTKAGGTIKIWDADLGEGKMRIAGGYQVEQDTFVTVKTIYDQSVSGNGKSYILEDAPLLSSKKSLYATLKEKPEFKVFYDLMEGSDFFVTQMNKHACVDRNCNLFNAFNYTVYVPTNESLQALLDDGTLPTWEEYELETDAEIKKAIKDSIESFLKYHIQDNSVFLDKAAVSGNFETSAMNQETGRFYKLSVEGDGIQGLVLTDLRGNQRRVVQSDAGLYNLMVREYLFDNADKERATSIFASSYASVHQIDGPLFFK
;
A
#
# COMPACT_ATOMS: atom_id res chain seq x y z
N ARG A 1 -6.54 -9.38 35.48
CA ARG A 1 -7.25 -8.68 34.39
C ARG A 1 -6.67 -9.22 33.10
N SER A 2 -7.48 -9.68 32.16
CA SER A 2 -7.08 -9.67 30.75
C SER A 2 -6.69 -8.23 30.38
N ALA A 3 -5.93 -8.04 29.30
CA ALA A 3 -5.54 -6.73 28.80
C ALA A 3 -6.72 -5.78 28.44
N GLU A 4 -7.97 -6.15 28.72
CA GLU A 4 -9.14 -5.33 28.45
C GLU A 4 -9.52 -4.49 29.67
N GLY A 5 -9.00 -3.26 29.68
CA GLY A 5 -9.44 -2.19 30.57
C GLY A 5 -8.99 -0.84 30.01
N SER A 6 -9.86 0.17 30.05
CA SER A 6 -9.43 1.54 29.79
C SER A 6 -8.47 2.01 30.89
N ASN A 7 -7.37 2.67 30.49
CA ASN A 7 -6.29 3.16 31.36
C ASN A 7 -5.33 2.10 31.93
N LEU A 8 -4.78 1.24 31.07
CA LEU A 8 -3.60 0.43 31.43
C LEU A 8 -2.39 1.34 31.54
N THR A 9 -1.91 1.50 32.77
CA THR A 9 -0.81 2.39 33.12
C THR A 9 0.33 1.59 33.73
N ASP A 10 1.55 2.06 33.53
CA ASP A 10 2.71 1.59 34.26
C ASP A 10 2.59 1.95 35.77
N PRO A 11 3.50 1.46 36.63
CA PRO A 11 3.46 1.78 38.06
C PRO A 11 3.51 3.28 38.40
N ASP A 12 3.95 4.12 37.46
CA ASP A 12 4.06 5.58 37.60
C ASP A 12 2.80 6.30 37.07
N GLY A 13 1.81 5.57 36.55
CA GLY A 13 0.54 6.11 36.08
C GLY A 13 0.54 6.57 34.62
N TYR A 14 1.58 6.27 33.84
CA TYR A 14 1.65 6.58 32.42
C TYR A 14 1.07 5.46 31.58
N ALA A 15 0.30 5.82 30.54
CA ALA A 15 -0.24 4.83 29.61
C ALA A 15 0.90 4.09 28.89
N THR A 16 0.92 2.76 29.02
CA THR A 16 1.95 1.92 28.41
C THR A 16 1.44 1.21 27.17
N THR A 17 2.28 1.12 26.14
CA THR A 17 2.06 0.28 24.95
C THR A 17 2.56 -1.15 25.15
N GLY A 18 3.28 -1.42 26.24
CA GLY A 18 3.87 -2.71 26.61
C GLY A 18 2.94 -3.58 27.45
N VAL A 19 1.71 -3.82 27.00
CA VAL A 19 0.70 -4.55 27.80
C VAL A 19 0.78 -6.06 27.58
N LEU A 20 0.90 -6.82 28.67
CA LEU A 20 0.83 -8.29 28.63
C LEU A 20 -0.59 -8.78 28.34
N LYS A 21 -0.74 -9.89 27.59
CA LYS A 21 -2.04 -10.52 27.27
C LYS A 21 -2.92 -10.73 28.52
N PHE A 22 -2.30 -11.15 29.61
CA PHE A 22 -2.93 -11.31 30.92
C PHE A 22 -1.91 -11.03 32.04
N ASP A 23 -2.39 -10.71 33.24
CA ASP A 23 -1.54 -10.53 34.43
C ASP A 23 -1.14 -11.89 35.04
N PRO A 24 0.15 -12.30 34.98
CA PRO A 24 0.59 -13.59 35.52
C PRO A 24 0.56 -13.65 37.05
N GLY A 25 0.54 -12.52 37.75
CA GLY A 25 0.45 -12.44 39.21
C GLY A 25 -0.99 -12.53 39.75
N TRP A 26 -1.97 -12.57 38.85
CA TRP A 26 -3.38 -12.54 39.20
C TRP A 26 -3.91 -13.95 39.50
N ASN A 27 -4.30 -14.19 40.76
CA ASN A 27 -4.69 -15.52 41.26
C ASN A 27 -6.06 -16.04 40.78
N THR A 28 -6.91 -15.20 40.21
CA THR A 28 -8.19 -15.58 39.58
C THR A 28 -8.14 -15.40 38.05
N TYR A 29 -7.91 -16.48 37.31
CA TYR A 29 -7.87 -16.44 35.85
C TYR A 29 -9.29 -16.27 35.25
N TYR A 30 -9.39 -15.47 34.19
CA TYR A 30 -10.55 -15.40 33.30
C TYR A 30 -10.04 -15.54 31.87
N ALA A 31 -10.60 -16.48 31.10
CA ALA A 31 -10.32 -16.58 29.67
C ALA A 31 -10.87 -15.34 28.94
N GLU A 32 -10.42 -15.08 27.70
CA GLU A 32 -10.84 -13.93 26.87
C GLU A 32 -12.37 -13.82 26.68
N SER A 33 -13.12 -14.91 26.83
CA SER A 33 -14.58 -14.88 26.97
C SER A 33 -14.96 -14.97 28.45
N GLU A 34 -15.74 -14.01 28.95
CA GLU A 34 -16.25 -13.92 30.35
C GLU A 34 -17.05 -15.16 30.85
N GLU A 35 -17.17 -16.21 30.05
CA GLU A 35 -18.01 -17.39 30.30
C GLU A 35 -17.26 -18.64 30.77
N VAL A 36 -15.90 -18.65 30.77
CA VAL A 36 -15.14 -19.85 31.17
C VAL A 36 -14.62 -19.69 32.60
N ALA A 37 -15.08 -20.57 33.49
CA ALA A 37 -14.62 -20.60 34.87
C ALA A 37 -13.16 -21.09 34.96
N MET A 38 -12.41 -20.68 35.98
CA MET A 38 -11.01 -21.11 36.17
C MET A 38 -10.89 -22.64 36.35
N GLU A 39 -11.95 -23.29 36.82
CA GLU A 39 -12.05 -24.74 36.91
C GLU A 39 -12.14 -25.41 35.53
N GLU A 40 -12.54 -24.68 34.50
CA GLU A 40 -12.71 -25.17 33.13
C GLU A 40 -11.46 -24.92 32.27
N ASP A 41 -10.80 -23.77 32.37
CA ASP A 41 -9.57 -23.46 31.65
C ASP A 41 -8.69 -22.44 32.38
N MET A 42 -7.39 -22.43 32.08
CA MET A 42 -6.38 -21.59 32.73
C MET A 42 -5.36 -21.06 31.72
N ALA A 43 -4.46 -20.15 32.12
CA ALA A 43 -3.35 -19.74 31.27
C ALA A 43 -2.26 -20.81 31.13
N ALA A 44 -1.46 -20.72 30.07
CA ALA A 44 -0.16 -21.37 29.99
C ALA A 44 0.93 -20.37 29.57
N MET A 45 2.14 -20.54 30.08
CA MET A 45 3.29 -19.73 29.69
C MET A 45 4.45 -20.61 29.24
N LEU A 46 5.07 -20.22 28.12
CA LEU A 46 6.34 -20.78 27.67
C LEU A 46 7.46 -19.91 28.25
N VAL A 47 8.23 -20.46 29.19
CA VAL A 47 9.26 -19.69 29.91
C VAL A 47 10.62 -20.28 29.58
N PRO A 48 11.41 -19.62 28.71
CA PRO A 48 12.73 -20.11 28.36
C PRO A 48 13.67 -20.10 29.56
N SER A 49 14.49 -21.14 29.67
CA SER A 49 15.60 -21.16 30.63
C SER A 49 16.62 -20.05 30.32
N ASN A 50 17.44 -19.68 31.31
CA ASN A 50 18.52 -18.70 31.08
C ASN A 50 19.44 -19.11 29.92
N ALA A 51 19.79 -20.41 29.82
CA ALA A 51 20.62 -20.91 28.73
C ALA A 51 19.93 -20.76 27.35
N ALA A 52 18.61 -20.95 27.29
CA ALA A 52 17.84 -20.74 26.08
C ALA A 52 17.78 -19.25 25.68
N LEU A 53 17.59 -18.35 26.65
CA LEU A 53 17.60 -16.90 26.44
C LEU A 53 18.97 -16.39 25.97
N ASP A 54 20.05 -16.85 26.60
CA ASP A 54 21.42 -16.50 26.21
C ASP A 54 21.71 -16.99 24.79
N PHE A 55 21.32 -18.23 24.47
CA PHE A 55 21.47 -18.77 23.12
C PHE A 55 20.68 -17.93 22.11
N TYR A 56 19.43 -17.59 22.40
CA TYR A 56 18.61 -16.75 21.51
C TYR A 56 19.24 -15.37 21.31
N TRP A 57 19.67 -14.70 22.38
CA TRP A 57 20.28 -13.37 22.32
C TRP A 57 21.54 -13.30 21.45
N GLU A 58 22.31 -14.38 21.41
CA GLU A 58 23.50 -14.50 20.56
C GLU A 58 23.19 -14.96 19.12
N ASN A 59 21.99 -15.47 18.86
CA ASN A 59 21.59 -16.06 17.58
C ASN A 59 20.33 -15.38 16.99
N ASP A 60 19.15 -15.98 17.09
CA ASP A 60 17.93 -15.48 16.42
C ASP A 60 17.48 -14.10 16.94
N GLY A 61 17.79 -13.77 18.19
CA GLY A 61 17.55 -12.48 18.83
C GLY A 61 18.67 -11.46 18.61
N ARG A 62 19.71 -11.80 17.84
CA ARG A 62 20.92 -10.98 17.68
C ARG A 62 20.64 -9.59 17.14
N ALA A 63 19.58 -9.40 16.35
CA ALA A 63 19.22 -8.08 15.86
C ALA A 63 18.81 -7.11 16.99
N LEU A 64 18.14 -7.61 18.04
CA LEU A 64 17.87 -6.81 19.24
C LEU A 64 19.15 -6.48 20.00
N LYS A 65 20.05 -7.46 20.11
CA LYS A 65 21.36 -7.26 20.74
C LYS A 65 22.20 -6.22 20.01
N ASP A 66 22.28 -6.32 18.68
CA ASP A 66 23.07 -5.41 17.86
C ASP A 66 22.53 -3.97 17.96
N TYR A 67 21.23 -3.79 18.21
CA TYR A 67 20.59 -2.48 18.35
C TYR A 67 20.62 -1.92 19.79
N TYR A 68 20.21 -2.71 20.79
CA TYR A 68 20.04 -2.27 22.19
C TYR A 68 21.20 -2.66 23.11
N GLY A 69 22.06 -3.59 22.70
CA GLY A 69 23.22 -4.07 23.47
C GLY A 69 22.88 -5.05 24.60
N VAL A 70 21.92 -4.70 25.47
CA VAL A 70 21.49 -5.52 26.62
C VAL A 70 19.96 -5.55 26.74
N TRP A 71 19.42 -6.60 27.37
CA TRP A 71 17.97 -6.77 27.58
C TRP A 71 17.32 -5.58 28.30
N ASP A 72 17.96 -5.02 29.33
CA ASP A 72 17.46 -3.87 30.08
C ASP A 72 17.29 -2.59 29.24
N SER A 73 17.89 -2.54 28.04
CA SER A 73 17.77 -1.43 27.10
C SER A 73 16.69 -1.66 26.04
N VAL A 74 16.07 -2.84 25.98
CA VAL A 74 14.98 -3.14 25.05
C VAL A 74 13.70 -2.47 25.55
N PRO A 75 13.07 -1.57 24.77
CA PRO A 75 11.85 -0.91 25.17
C PRO A 75 10.69 -1.88 25.41
N ASP A 76 9.82 -1.55 26.37
CA ASP A 76 8.67 -2.39 26.75
C ASP A 76 7.77 -2.74 25.56
N ASN A 77 7.53 -1.79 24.64
CA ASN A 77 6.70 -2.03 23.45
C ASN A 77 7.31 -3.05 22.47
N VAL A 78 8.63 -3.24 22.51
CA VAL A 78 9.33 -4.27 21.74
C VAL A 78 9.32 -5.57 22.52
N LEU A 79 9.75 -5.54 23.78
CA LEU A 79 9.86 -6.71 24.65
C LEU A 79 8.52 -7.43 24.83
N VAL A 80 7.42 -6.68 24.94
CA VAL A 80 6.09 -7.24 25.12
C VAL A 80 5.67 -8.16 23.96
N LYS A 81 6.17 -7.93 22.74
CA LYS A 81 5.88 -8.81 21.59
C LYS A 81 6.40 -10.21 21.83
N LEU A 82 7.62 -10.34 22.35
CA LEU A 82 8.22 -11.62 22.72
C LEU A 82 7.46 -12.27 23.87
N LEU A 83 7.16 -11.51 24.93
CA LEU A 83 6.44 -12.04 26.09
C LEU A 83 5.04 -12.53 25.69
N ASN A 84 4.27 -11.73 24.96
CA ASN A 84 2.92 -12.07 24.54
C ASN A 84 2.88 -13.26 23.57
N ASN A 85 3.88 -13.44 22.71
CA ASN A 85 3.98 -14.64 21.89
C ASN A 85 4.10 -15.93 22.74
N ASN A 86 4.69 -15.82 23.93
CA ASN A 86 4.90 -16.93 24.85
C ASN A 86 3.82 -17.04 25.95
N MET A 87 2.80 -16.17 25.92
CA MET A 87 1.65 -16.20 26.83
C MET A 87 0.42 -16.76 26.10
N LEU A 88 -0.03 -17.95 26.53
CA LEU A 88 -1.11 -18.71 25.92
C LEU A 88 -2.38 -18.60 26.78
N ASN A 89 -3.49 -18.17 26.17
CA ASN A 89 -4.76 -17.93 26.85
C ASN A 89 -5.53 -19.21 27.25
N SER A 90 -5.00 -20.40 26.95
CA SER A 90 -5.70 -21.64 27.23
C SER A 90 -4.71 -22.78 27.44
N PHE A 91 -4.68 -23.30 28.67
CA PHE A 91 -3.99 -24.52 29.04
C PHE A 91 -4.62 -25.71 28.30
N ASN A 92 -5.95 -25.76 28.22
CA ASN A 92 -6.64 -26.84 27.50
C ASN A 92 -6.27 -26.90 26.02
N ALA A 93 -6.04 -25.76 25.37
CA ALA A 93 -5.58 -25.68 23.99
C ALA A 93 -4.06 -25.93 23.85
N SER A 94 -3.31 -25.86 24.95
CA SER A 94 -1.85 -25.98 24.99
C SER A 94 -1.38 -27.13 25.89
N VAL A 95 -2.15 -28.22 26.01
CA VAL A 95 -1.63 -29.47 26.58
C VAL A 95 -0.62 -30.12 25.63
N PRO A 96 0.34 -30.94 26.11
CA PRO A 96 1.37 -31.53 25.25
C PRO A 96 0.86 -32.27 24.00
N SER A 97 -0.33 -32.87 24.07
CA SER A 97 -0.97 -33.56 22.93
C SER A 97 -1.58 -32.61 21.89
N LYS A 98 -1.54 -31.30 22.10
CA LYS A 98 -2.07 -30.25 21.22
C LYS A 98 -1.02 -29.19 20.88
N PHE A 99 0.25 -29.38 21.25
CA PHE A 99 1.32 -28.42 20.95
C PHE A 99 1.45 -28.11 19.45
N ASP A 100 1.14 -29.08 18.59
CA ASP A 100 1.07 -28.93 17.13
C ASP A 100 0.01 -27.93 16.66
N LYS A 101 -0.96 -27.59 17.51
CA LYS A 101 -2.04 -26.64 17.25
C LYS A 101 -1.84 -25.29 17.92
N VAL A 102 -0.78 -25.14 18.73
CA VAL A 102 -0.45 -23.84 19.33
C VAL A 102 0.08 -22.93 18.23
N THR A 103 -0.52 -21.75 18.10
CA THR A 103 -0.17 -20.77 17.08
C THR A 103 0.63 -19.61 17.66
N ASN A 104 1.48 -19.00 16.82
CA ASN A 104 2.21 -17.77 17.12
C ASN A 104 1.30 -16.53 16.99
N ASP A 105 1.91 -15.35 17.14
CA ASP A 105 1.28 -14.03 16.98
C ASP A 105 0.79 -13.70 15.55
N ALA A 106 1.09 -14.53 14.55
CA ALA A 106 0.58 -14.44 13.18
C ALA A 106 -0.51 -15.50 12.86
N ASN A 107 -0.95 -16.28 13.86
CA ASN A 107 -1.85 -17.43 13.72
C ASN A 107 -1.29 -18.64 12.96
N ASP A 108 0.03 -18.68 12.75
CA ASP A 108 0.73 -19.83 12.18
C ASP A 108 1.15 -20.81 13.28
N ALA A 109 1.38 -22.08 12.93
CA ALA A 109 1.85 -23.07 13.91
C ALA A 109 3.18 -22.64 14.54
N MET A 110 3.23 -22.54 15.87
CA MET A 110 4.40 -22.05 16.62
C MET A 110 5.61 -23.01 16.57
N GLY A 111 5.39 -24.27 16.20
CA GLY A 111 6.44 -25.29 16.19
C GLY A 111 6.86 -25.74 17.60
N LEU A 112 5.98 -25.60 18.59
CA LEU A 112 6.15 -26.13 19.93
C LEU A 112 6.04 -27.66 19.90
N THR A 113 6.98 -28.34 20.55
CA THR A 113 6.99 -29.80 20.68
C THR A 113 7.32 -30.21 22.12
N ILE A 114 7.06 -31.47 22.45
CA ILE A 114 7.38 -32.01 23.78
C ILE A 114 8.89 -31.95 24.06
N ALA A 115 9.73 -32.08 23.03
CA ALA A 115 11.18 -32.02 23.16
C ALA A 115 11.71 -30.62 23.52
N ASP A 116 10.89 -29.57 23.33
CA ASP A 116 11.24 -28.20 23.66
C ASP A 116 10.98 -27.87 25.14
N VAL A 117 10.31 -28.75 25.88
CA VAL A 117 9.90 -28.55 27.29
C VAL A 117 10.74 -29.41 28.22
N ASP A 118 11.52 -28.76 29.09
CA ASP A 118 12.35 -29.44 30.08
C ASP A 118 11.53 -29.90 31.29
N CYS A 119 10.61 -29.06 31.77
CA CYS A 119 9.71 -29.40 32.87
C CYS A 119 8.45 -28.53 32.88
N CYS A 120 7.45 -28.97 33.64
CA CYS A 120 6.20 -28.23 33.86
C CYS A 120 6.08 -27.84 35.34
N LEU A 121 5.76 -26.57 35.60
CA LEU A 121 5.43 -26.06 36.93
C LEU A 121 3.95 -25.66 36.94
N ILE A 122 3.22 -26.12 37.93
CA ILE A 122 1.79 -25.81 38.06
C ILE A 122 1.64 -24.67 39.07
N ALA A 123 0.93 -23.62 38.67
CA ALA A 123 0.55 -22.50 39.50
C ALA A 123 -0.98 -22.51 39.75
N ASN A 124 -1.44 -21.64 40.63
CA ASN A 124 -2.86 -21.50 40.96
C ASN A 124 -3.71 -20.92 39.82
N ASN A 125 -3.09 -20.28 38.82
CA ASN A 125 -3.75 -19.63 37.68
C ASN A 125 -3.29 -20.18 36.31
N GLY A 126 -2.53 -21.27 36.29
CA GLY A 126 -2.08 -21.88 35.03
C GLY A 126 -0.88 -22.81 35.15
N VAL A 127 -0.28 -23.12 33.99
CA VAL A 127 0.94 -23.92 33.89
C VAL A 127 2.08 -23.10 33.29
N ILE A 128 3.30 -23.35 33.76
CA ILE A 128 4.53 -22.86 33.19
C ILE A 128 5.24 -24.05 32.55
N TYR A 129 5.44 -23.99 31.24
CA TYR A 129 6.32 -24.89 30.51
C TYR A 129 7.70 -24.23 30.47
N VAL A 130 8.68 -24.81 31.18
CA VAL A 130 10.07 -24.35 31.11
C VAL A 130 10.66 -24.87 29.81
N THR A 131 11.07 -23.98 28.92
CA THR A 131 11.51 -24.35 27.56
C THR A 131 13.03 -24.25 27.40
N ASN A 132 13.58 -25.12 26.55
CA ASN A 132 15.01 -25.14 26.20
C ASN A 132 15.34 -24.26 24.98
N LYS A 133 14.35 -23.58 24.41
CA LYS A 133 14.49 -22.57 23.36
C LYS A 133 13.50 -21.41 23.57
N VAL A 134 13.76 -20.31 22.86
CA VAL A 134 12.88 -19.13 22.82
C VAL A 134 11.96 -19.23 21.61
N PHE A 135 10.65 -19.01 21.80
CA PHE A 135 9.71 -18.85 20.68
C PHE A 135 9.57 -17.36 20.37
N GLY A 136 10.35 -16.88 19.40
CA GLY A 136 10.35 -15.48 18.96
C GLY A 136 9.04 -15.07 18.29
N PRO A 137 8.61 -13.81 18.42
CA PRO A 137 7.43 -13.29 17.74
C PRO A 137 7.72 -13.08 16.26
N THR A 138 6.70 -13.20 15.42
CA THR A 138 6.79 -13.00 13.97
C THR A 138 7.20 -11.57 13.63
N SER A 139 6.79 -10.60 14.46
CA SER A 139 7.21 -9.20 14.34
C SER A 139 8.72 -8.97 14.40
N TYR A 140 9.53 -9.90 14.95
CA TYR A 140 10.99 -9.75 15.01
C TYR A 140 11.71 -10.17 13.74
N ILE A 141 11.06 -11.01 12.93
CA ILE A 141 11.58 -11.52 11.66
C ILE A 141 10.87 -10.89 10.46
N SER A 142 9.88 -10.03 10.68
CA SER A 142 9.09 -9.46 9.60
C SER A 142 9.72 -8.18 9.04
N VAL A 143 9.32 -7.80 7.82
CA VAL A 143 9.73 -6.53 7.18
C VAL A 143 9.35 -5.27 7.99
N SER A 144 8.43 -5.38 8.95
CA SER A 144 8.07 -4.30 9.89
C SER A 144 9.09 -4.12 11.03
N PHE A 145 9.95 -5.11 11.29
CA PHE A 145 10.88 -5.12 12.42
C PHE A 145 11.76 -3.86 12.52
N PRO A 146 12.36 -3.33 11.43
CA PRO A 146 13.18 -2.13 11.53
C PRO A 146 12.41 -0.93 12.08
N ALA A 147 11.12 -0.77 11.73
CA ALA A 147 10.29 0.30 12.27
C ALA A 147 9.95 0.06 13.75
N LEU A 148 9.77 -1.21 14.17
CA LEU A 148 9.49 -1.57 15.55
C LEU A 148 10.60 -1.14 16.51
N ILE A 149 11.86 -1.31 16.11
CA ILE A 149 13.02 -1.06 17.00
C ILE A 149 13.61 0.34 16.86
N ASN A 150 13.41 1.00 15.72
CA ASN A 150 14.06 2.28 15.42
C ASN A 150 13.14 3.49 15.65
N GLU A 151 13.46 4.30 16.66
CA GLU A 151 12.70 5.50 17.02
C GLU A 151 12.63 6.55 15.91
N SER A 152 13.59 6.56 14.98
CA SER A 152 13.53 7.43 13.80
C SER A 152 12.39 7.06 12.85
N MET A 153 11.70 5.93 13.05
CA MET A 153 10.61 5.41 12.23
C MET A 153 9.31 5.23 13.03
N SER A 154 9.22 5.81 14.24
CA SER A 154 8.06 5.66 15.13
C SER A 154 6.72 6.03 14.49
N ILE A 155 6.68 6.95 13.51
CA ILE A 155 5.43 7.30 12.82
C ILE A 155 4.94 6.14 11.94
N ILE A 156 5.85 5.48 11.21
CA ILE A 156 5.50 4.30 10.42
C ILE A 156 5.18 3.12 11.33
N ASN A 157 5.95 2.91 12.41
CA ASN A 157 5.61 1.87 13.39
C ASN A 157 4.21 2.08 13.99
N TRP A 158 3.90 3.33 14.36
CA TRP A 158 2.57 3.69 14.84
C TRP A 158 1.49 3.37 13.80
N ALA A 159 1.71 3.70 12.53
CA ALA A 159 0.76 3.38 11.47
C ALA A 159 0.61 1.86 11.30
N VAL A 160 1.69 1.10 11.38
CA VAL A 160 1.66 -0.37 11.28
C VAL A 160 0.81 -1.00 12.38
N GLU A 161 0.95 -0.51 13.61
CA GLU A 161 0.25 -1.05 14.77
C GLU A 161 -1.20 -0.54 14.85
N GLN A 162 -1.41 0.78 14.72
CA GLN A 162 -2.72 1.41 14.96
C GLN A 162 -3.67 1.38 13.77
N LEU A 163 -3.15 1.20 12.55
CA LEU A 163 -3.95 1.02 11.34
C LEU A 163 -3.95 -0.43 10.87
N GLU A 164 -3.52 -1.35 11.74
CA GLU A 164 -3.61 -2.80 11.55
C GLU A 164 -2.84 -3.37 10.35
N PHE A 165 -1.86 -2.64 9.80
CA PHE A 165 -1.00 -3.19 8.74
C PHE A 165 -0.12 -4.36 9.22
N TYR A 166 0.07 -4.54 10.53
CA TYR A 166 0.79 -5.68 11.10
C TYR A 166 0.21 -7.02 10.64
N ALA A 167 -1.11 -7.12 10.42
CA ALA A 167 -1.76 -8.35 9.97
C ALA A 167 -1.28 -8.80 8.59
N TYR A 168 -0.93 -7.84 7.73
CA TYR A 168 -0.36 -8.11 6.41
C TYR A 168 1.16 -8.26 6.49
N LEU A 169 1.82 -7.30 7.13
CA LEU A 169 3.29 -7.22 7.15
C LEU A 169 3.96 -8.31 7.98
N ASN A 170 3.22 -9.02 8.84
CA ASN A 170 3.73 -10.17 9.59
C ASN A 170 3.38 -11.51 8.92
N SER A 171 2.60 -11.54 7.83
CA SER A 171 2.28 -12.80 7.15
C SER A 171 3.54 -13.42 6.54
N GLN A 172 3.82 -14.68 6.85
CA GLN A 172 5.00 -15.40 6.34
C GLN A 172 4.74 -16.10 4.99
N ASP A 173 3.50 -16.09 4.51
CA ASP A 173 3.10 -16.71 3.24
C ASP A 173 3.49 -15.89 2.00
N SER A 174 3.89 -14.64 2.19
CA SER A 174 4.19 -13.71 1.11
C SER A 174 5.53 -13.02 1.32
N TYR A 175 6.23 -12.77 0.22
CA TYR A 175 7.41 -11.91 0.24
C TYR A 175 6.97 -10.44 0.12
N TYR A 176 7.46 -9.58 1.00
CA TYR A 176 7.18 -8.15 1.01
C TYR A 176 8.44 -7.34 0.77
N SER A 177 8.27 -6.25 0.03
CA SER A 177 9.20 -5.13 0.02
C SER A 177 8.51 -3.94 0.69
N PHE A 178 8.95 -3.59 1.89
CA PHE A 178 8.34 -2.51 2.67
C PHE A 178 9.22 -1.25 2.65
N ILE A 179 8.71 -0.16 2.08
CA ILE A 179 9.43 1.11 2.02
C ILE A 179 9.10 1.93 3.27
N ILE A 180 10.12 2.33 4.03
CA ILE A 180 9.93 2.98 5.33
C ILE A 180 10.58 4.37 5.30
N PRO A 181 9.81 5.45 5.08
CA PRO A 181 10.32 6.78 5.31
C PRO A 181 10.50 7.04 6.81
N THR A 182 11.62 7.67 7.19
CA THR A 182 11.84 8.10 8.56
C THR A 182 10.93 9.26 8.95
N ASN A 183 10.82 9.52 10.25
CA ASN A 183 10.12 10.69 10.80
C ASN A 183 10.67 12.00 10.21
N ALA A 184 11.96 12.05 9.88
CA ALA A 184 12.57 13.21 9.22
C ALA A 184 12.09 13.37 7.78
N ALA A 185 12.03 12.28 7.01
CA ALA A 185 11.49 12.26 5.66
C ALA A 185 10.02 12.69 5.65
N LEU A 186 9.21 12.20 6.60
CA LEU A 186 7.78 12.50 6.70
C LEU A 186 7.44 13.97 7.00
N LYS A 187 8.43 14.86 7.16
CA LYS A 187 8.23 16.31 7.15
C LYS A 187 7.98 16.89 5.75
N TYR A 188 8.15 16.10 4.71
CA TYR A 188 8.04 16.53 3.32
C TYR A 188 6.86 15.86 2.58
N TYR A 189 5.80 15.49 3.30
CA TYR A 189 4.63 14.87 2.71
C TYR A 189 3.68 15.91 2.10
N ILE A 190 3.55 15.92 0.77
CA ILE A 190 2.58 16.78 0.07
C ILE A 190 1.20 16.12 0.17
N ASP A 191 0.21 16.86 0.64
CA ASP A 191 -1.14 16.35 0.88
C ASP A 191 -1.92 16.16 -0.44
N PRO A 192 -2.29 14.93 -0.82
CA PRO A 192 -3.03 14.69 -2.06
C PRO A 192 -4.42 15.33 -2.12
N VAL A 193 -5.08 15.56 -0.98
CA VAL A 193 -6.40 16.25 -0.96
C VAL A 193 -6.29 17.70 -1.39
N SER A 194 -5.11 18.29 -1.24
CA SER A 194 -4.84 19.65 -1.67
C SER A 194 -4.39 19.80 -3.12
N TYR A 195 -4.19 18.69 -3.85
CA TYR A 195 -3.71 18.73 -5.24
C TYR A 195 -4.63 19.53 -6.17
N GLY A 196 -5.93 19.45 -5.95
CA GLY A 196 -6.94 20.18 -6.71
C GLY A 196 -7.20 21.59 -6.18
N ASN A 197 -6.67 21.95 -5.02
CA ASN A 197 -6.94 23.23 -4.38
C ASN A 197 -6.09 24.34 -4.99
N SER A 198 -6.56 25.58 -4.83
CA SER A 198 -5.83 26.79 -5.20
C SER A 198 -4.46 26.91 -4.51
N LYS A 199 -4.32 26.30 -3.33
CA LYS A 199 -3.10 26.24 -2.54
C LYS A 199 -2.82 24.80 -2.11
N THR A 200 -1.68 24.27 -2.55
CA THR A 200 -1.20 22.96 -2.10
C THR A 200 -0.80 23.00 -0.62
N LYS A 201 -1.02 21.90 0.07
CA LYS A 201 -0.72 21.71 1.49
C LYS A 201 0.40 20.68 1.67
N LEU A 202 1.20 20.90 2.71
CA LEU A 202 2.24 19.99 3.17
C LEU A 202 1.93 19.58 4.61
N PHE A 203 2.04 18.30 4.91
CA PHE A 203 1.98 17.78 6.26
C PHE A 203 3.40 17.54 6.77
N GLU A 204 3.71 18.14 7.91
CA GLU A 204 4.86 17.78 8.71
C GLU A 204 4.43 16.86 9.84
N PHE A 205 4.55 15.55 9.64
CA PHE A 205 4.25 14.59 10.70
C PHE A 205 5.33 14.60 11.77
N TYR A 206 4.92 14.36 13.01
CA TYR A 206 5.81 14.15 14.14
C TYR A 206 5.20 13.15 15.14
N TYR A 207 6.08 12.51 15.91
CA TYR A 207 5.69 11.59 16.98
C TYR A 207 5.86 12.29 18.33
N ASP A 208 4.82 12.27 19.15
CA ASP A 208 4.76 12.82 20.49
C ASP A 208 4.69 11.67 21.51
N PRO A 209 5.84 11.23 22.08
CA PRO A 209 5.86 10.13 23.04
C PRO A 209 5.21 10.49 24.38
N SER A 210 4.98 11.79 24.65
CA SER A 210 4.35 12.25 25.90
C SER A 210 2.82 12.16 25.87
N GLU A 211 2.24 11.93 24.69
CA GLU A 211 0.80 11.75 24.53
C GLU A 211 0.34 10.44 25.19
N THR A 212 -0.64 10.56 26.07
CA THR A 212 -1.16 9.45 26.87
C THR A 212 -2.02 8.51 26.06
N ASP A 213 -2.76 9.03 25.09
CA ASP A 213 -3.55 8.19 24.21
C ASP A 213 -2.70 7.76 23.00
N VAL A 214 -2.42 6.46 22.90
CA VAL A 214 -1.55 5.90 21.86
C VAL A 214 -2.05 6.28 20.47
N ILE A 215 -3.36 6.37 20.25
CA ILE A 215 -3.95 6.74 18.96
C ILE A 215 -3.66 8.20 18.55
N ASN A 216 -3.23 9.04 19.49
CA ASN A 216 -2.97 10.47 19.27
C ASN A 216 -1.46 10.79 19.25
N ARG A 217 -0.59 9.79 19.41
CA ARG A 217 0.88 9.98 19.46
C ARG A 217 1.46 10.48 18.15
N VAL A 218 0.85 10.18 17.00
CA VAL A 218 1.23 10.81 15.75
C VAL A 218 0.39 12.06 15.52
N LYS A 219 1.08 13.18 15.29
CA LYS A 219 0.50 14.50 15.05
C LYS A 219 1.07 15.08 13.75
N ALA A 220 0.42 16.10 13.19
CA ALA A 220 0.97 16.80 12.04
C ALA A 220 0.62 18.29 12.04
N HIS A 221 1.57 19.10 11.56
CA HIS A 221 1.31 20.48 11.17
C HIS A 221 1.02 20.55 9.66
N LYS A 222 -0.02 21.28 9.28
CA LYS A 222 -0.41 21.55 7.90
C LYS A 222 0.04 22.95 7.51
N PHE A 223 0.83 23.04 6.46
CA PHE A 223 1.30 24.30 5.88
C PHE A 223 0.73 24.46 4.48
N THR A 224 0.47 25.70 4.05
CA THR A 224 0.48 26.02 2.62
C THR A 224 1.91 25.92 2.11
N ILE A 225 2.12 25.31 0.95
CA ILE A 225 3.43 25.22 0.32
C ILE A 225 3.42 25.74 -1.11
N ASP A 226 4.43 26.54 -1.46
CA ASP A 226 4.80 26.83 -2.84
C ASP A 226 5.80 25.77 -3.32
N LEU A 227 5.39 24.94 -4.27
CA LEU A 227 6.18 23.80 -4.75
C LEU A 227 7.39 24.19 -5.62
N ALA A 228 7.41 25.41 -6.17
CA ALA A 228 8.52 25.87 -7.00
C ALA A 228 9.69 26.38 -6.13
N THR A 229 9.37 27.03 -5.02
CA THR A 229 10.35 27.63 -4.09
C THR A 229 10.56 26.81 -2.81
N TRP A 230 9.71 25.82 -2.56
CA TRP A 230 9.64 25.04 -1.32
C TRP A 230 9.45 25.91 -0.07
N THR A 231 8.75 27.04 -0.19
CA THR A 231 8.46 27.95 0.91
C THR A 231 7.12 27.63 1.57
N LYS A 232 7.09 27.66 2.91
CA LYS A 232 5.91 27.35 3.74
C LYS A 232 5.27 28.63 4.23
N SER A 233 3.93 28.68 4.23
CA SER A 233 3.12 29.71 4.87
C SER A 233 1.91 29.09 5.56
N ASP A 234 1.20 29.87 6.38
CA ASP A 234 -0.09 29.49 7.00
C ASP A 234 -0.07 28.11 7.70
N SER A 235 0.23 28.08 9.00
CA SER A 235 0.30 26.84 9.79
C SER A 235 -1.00 26.55 10.53
N THR A 236 -1.47 25.30 10.47
CA THR A 236 -2.56 24.77 11.29
C THR A 236 -2.22 23.35 11.77
N SER A 237 -2.93 22.80 12.75
CA SER A 237 -2.78 21.39 13.12
C SER A 237 -3.70 20.51 12.28
N ALA A 238 -3.23 19.34 11.87
CA ALA A 238 -4.08 18.30 11.32
C ALA A 238 -4.93 17.67 12.43
N THR A 239 -6.12 17.21 12.07
CA THR A 239 -6.95 16.38 12.95
C THR A 239 -6.50 14.92 12.90
N ASN A 240 -6.86 14.13 13.91
CA ASN A 240 -6.53 12.70 13.93
C ASN A 240 -7.12 11.95 12.74
N ALA A 241 -8.34 12.31 12.30
CA ALA A 241 -8.96 11.70 11.13
C ALA A 241 -8.17 12.00 9.83
N GLU A 242 -7.69 13.23 9.66
CA GLU A 242 -6.81 13.58 8.53
C GLU A 242 -5.48 12.80 8.59
N ILE A 243 -4.89 12.68 9.77
CA ILE A 243 -3.63 11.94 9.98
C ILE A 243 -3.80 10.46 9.63
N GLN A 244 -4.82 9.81 10.19
CA GLN A 244 -5.13 8.40 9.91
C GLN A 244 -5.41 8.19 8.43
N ASN A 245 -6.23 9.03 7.80
CA ASN A 245 -6.54 8.89 6.37
C ASN A 245 -5.32 9.06 5.47
N ARG A 246 -4.34 9.91 5.83
CA ARG A 246 -3.10 10.05 5.06
C ARG A 246 -2.10 8.94 5.30
N LEU A 247 -1.96 8.48 6.55
CA LEU A 247 -1.05 7.40 6.87
C LEU A 247 -1.55 6.06 6.33
N ASP A 248 -2.86 5.82 6.35
CA ASP A 248 -3.50 4.66 5.72
C ASP A 248 -3.18 4.62 4.22
N ASP A 249 -3.52 5.71 3.50
CA ASP A 249 -3.23 5.84 2.06
C ASP A 249 -1.74 5.71 1.72
N MET A 250 -0.88 6.36 2.52
CA MET A 250 0.55 6.36 2.29
C MET A 250 1.16 4.99 2.53
N VAL A 251 0.86 4.34 3.66
CA VAL A 251 1.44 3.02 3.99
C VAL A 251 1.00 1.97 2.98
N ASP A 252 -0.25 2.01 2.51
CA ASP A 252 -0.70 1.12 1.43
C ASP A 252 0.11 1.30 0.13
N ASN A 253 0.59 2.51 -0.14
CA ASN A 253 1.47 2.82 -1.27
C ASN A 253 2.95 2.52 -1.02
N LEU A 254 3.32 2.17 0.21
CA LEU A 254 4.69 1.82 0.62
C LEU A 254 4.93 0.31 0.71
N ILE A 255 3.89 -0.50 0.50
CA ILE A 255 3.96 -1.96 0.55
C ILE A 255 3.91 -2.51 -0.88
N VAL A 256 4.90 -3.32 -1.24
CA VAL A 256 4.89 -4.13 -2.47
C VAL A 256 4.91 -5.61 -2.08
N ILE A 257 4.02 -6.40 -2.69
CA ILE A 257 4.06 -7.86 -2.58
C ILE A 257 5.00 -8.36 -3.69
N GLY A 258 6.16 -8.91 -3.30
CA GLY A 258 7.26 -9.32 -4.15
C GLY A 258 8.57 -8.58 -3.86
N ASP A 259 9.65 -9.02 -4.51
CA ASP A 259 11.00 -8.45 -4.35
C ASP A 259 11.23 -7.30 -5.34
N ILE A 260 11.38 -6.07 -4.82
CA ILE A 260 11.72 -4.90 -5.63
C ILE A 260 13.21 -4.84 -6.03
N GLY A 261 14.01 -5.79 -5.55
CA GLY A 261 15.40 -6.03 -5.93
C GLY A 261 15.57 -6.96 -7.13
N ASP A 262 14.49 -7.49 -7.72
CA ASP A 262 14.54 -8.51 -8.78
C ASP A 262 14.99 -7.98 -10.17
N GLY A 263 15.28 -6.68 -10.26
CA GLY A 263 15.81 -6.03 -11.45
C GLY A 263 14.76 -5.41 -12.37
N ARG A 264 13.47 -5.54 -12.06
CA ARG A 264 12.37 -4.79 -12.71
C ARG A 264 12.41 -3.30 -12.35
N SER A 265 11.59 -2.52 -13.05
CA SER A 265 11.55 -1.06 -12.89
C SER A 265 10.23 -0.57 -12.35
N TYR A 266 9.12 -1.30 -12.55
CA TYR A 266 7.78 -0.87 -12.15
C TYR A 266 7.12 -1.95 -11.29
N TYR A 267 6.70 -1.55 -10.09
CA TYR A 267 6.10 -2.45 -9.11
C TYR A 267 4.78 -1.91 -8.59
N LYS A 268 3.79 -2.80 -8.54
CA LYS A 268 2.46 -2.48 -8.02
C LYS A 268 2.49 -2.49 -6.50
N THR A 269 1.92 -1.46 -5.89
CA THR A 269 1.78 -1.33 -4.43
C THR A 269 0.51 -2.04 -3.95
N LYS A 270 0.37 -2.28 -2.64
CA LYS A 270 -0.84 -2.83 -2.03
C LYS A 270 -2.06 -1.95 -2.33
N ALA A 271 -1.88 -0.62 -2.38
CA ALA A 271 -2.91 0.34 -2.78
C ALA A 271 -3.42 0.15 -4.22
N GLY A 272 -2.68 -0.57 -5.07
CA GLY A 272 -2.94 -0.66 -6.50
C GLY A 272 -2.14 0.30 -7.36
N GLY A 273 -1.50 1.29 -6.73
CA GLY A 273 -0.58 2.24 -7.35
C GLY A 273 0.71 1.60 -7.85
N THR A 274 1.65 2.44 -8.29
CA THR A 274 2.92 1.96 -8.85
C THR A 274 4.07 2.84 -8.38
N ILE A 275 5.19 2.19 -8.07
CA ILE A 275 6.47 2.83 -7.82
C ILE A 275 7.45 2.47 -8.94
N LYS A 276 8.40 3.37 -9.18
CA LYS A 276 9.50 3.17 -10.12
C LYS A 276 10.81 2.97 -9.38
N ILE A 277 11.59 1.98 -9.82
CA ILE A 277 12.89 1.62 -9.26
C ILE A 277 13.97 1.74 -10.34
N TRP A 278 15.14 2.21 -9.92
CA TRP A 278 16.37 2.14 -10.70
C TRP A 278 17.50 1.62 -9.84
N ASP A 279 18.49 1.02 -10.50
CA ASP A 279 19.77 0.64 -9.90
C ASP A 279 19.62 -0.22 -8.63
N ALA A 280 18.62 -1.10 -8.62
CA ALA A 280 18.35 -1.99 -7.49
C ALA A 280 19.55 -2.89 -7.16
N ASP A 281 20.31 -3.29 -8.18
CA ASP A 281 21.54 -4.07 -8.07
C ASP A 281 22.70 -3.33 -7.39
N LEU A 282 22.64 -1.99 -7.34
CA LEU A 282 23.66 -1.18 -6.67
C LEU A 282 23.44 -1.07 -5.15
N GLY A 283 22.25 -1.44 -4.65
CA GLY A 283 21.93 -1.55 -3.23
C GLY A 283 21.93 -0.22 -2.46
N GLU A 284 22.27 -0.30 -1.17
CA GLU A 284 22.25 0.82 -0.22
C GLU A 284 23.02 2.06 -0.71
N GLY A 285 22.42 3.23 -0.51
CA GLY A 285 22.98 4.53 -0.89
C GLY A 285 23.02 4.81 -2.39
N LYS A 286 22.56 3.87 -3.23
CA LYS A 286 22.58 4.00 -4.70
C LYS A 286 21.27 3.63 -5.37
N MET A 287 20.52 2.67 -4.83
CA MET A 287 19.20 2.31 -5.32
C MET A 287 18.26 3.51 -5.25
N ARG A 288 17.57 3.78 -6.35
CA ARG A 288 16.66 4.92 -6.50
C ARG A 288 15.23 4.44 -6.60
N ILE A 289 14.33 5.15 -5.95
CA ILE A 289 12.90 4.85 -5.90
C ILE A 289 12.08 6.12 -6.08
N ALA A 290 10.97 6.04 -6.81
CA ALA A 290 10.07 7.16 -7.04
C ALA A 290 8.60 6.72 -6.98
N GLY A 291 7.77 7.53 -6.34
CA GLY A 291 6.32 7.50 -6.53
C GLY A 291 5.91 8.32 -7.76
N GLY A 292 4.62 8.35 -8.06
CA GLY A 292 4.10 9.05 -9.24
C GLY A 292 4.47 10.53 -9.29
N TYR A 293 4.39 11.27 -8.18
CA TYR A 293 4.76 12.68 -8.16
C TYR A 293 6.25 12.87 -8.44
N GLN A 294 7.12 12.03 -7.85
CA GLN A 294 8.55 12.11 -8.15
C GLN A 294 8.84 11.85 -9.64
N VAL A 295 8.17 10.86 -10.24
CA VAL A 295 8.27 10.57 -11.68
C VAL A 295 7.83 11.77 -12.53
N GLU A 296 6.73 12.45 -12.15
CA GLU A 296 6.26 13.66 -12.85
C GLU A 296 7.28 14.80 -12.83
N GLN A 297 8.07 14.90 -11.77
CA GLN A 297 9.08 15.96 -11.59
C GLN A 297 10.49 15.56 -12.08
N ASP A 298 10.65 14.34 -12.64
CA ASP A 298 11.96 13.75 -12.97
C ASP A 298 12.92 13.72 -11.76
N THR A 299 12.38 13.33 -10.61
CA THR A 299 13.12 13.20 -9.33
C THR A 299 12.98 11.79 -8.78
N PHE A 300 13.74 11.50 -7.72
CA PHE A 300 13.71 10.22 -7.01
C PHE A 300 14.19 10.40 -5.57
N VAL A 301 13.95 9.39 -4.74
CA VAL A 301 14.52 9.25 -3.40
C VAL A 301 15.56 8.13 -3.44
N THR A 302 16.67 8.30 -2.73
CA THR A 302 17.70 7.26 -2.63
C THR A 302 17.44 6.40 -1.41
N VAL A 303 17.44 5.08 -1.56
CA VAL A 303 17.36 4.13 -0.44
C VAL A 303 18.67 4.19 0.34
N LYS A 304 18.60 4.51 1.63
CA LYS A 304 19.80 4.64 2.48
C LYS A 304 20.24 3.32 3.07
N THR A 305 19.29 2.54 3.57
CA THR A 305 19.53 1.29 4.29
C THR A 305 18.54 0.24 3.82
N ILE A 306 18.98 -1.01 3.71
CA ILE A 306 18.16 -2.17 3.37
C ILE A 306 18.29 -3.19 4.50
N TYR A 307 17.17 -3.50 5.14
CA TYR A 307 17.10 -4.58 6.11
C TYR A 307 16.61 -5.84 5.40
N ASP A 308 17.42 -6.89 5.39
CA ASP A 308 17.06 -8.18 4.79
C ASP A 308 16.58 -9.15 5.85
N GLN A 309 15.27 -9.41 5.83
CA GLN A 309 14.57 -10.35 6.69
C GLN A 309 14.17 -11.61 5.93
N SER A 310 14.62 -11.80 4.68
CA SER A 310 14.12 -12.87 3.81
C SER A 310 14.61 -14.28 4.17
N VAL A 311 15.66 -14.41 4.99
CA VAL A 311 16.19 -15.72 5.39
C VAL A 311 15.28 -16.41 6.40
N SER A 312 14.87 -15.68 7.43
CA SER A 312 14.07 -16.22 8.55
C SER A 312 12.65 -15.68 8.58
N GLY A 313 12.33 -14.71 7.73
CA GLY A 313 11.03 -14.08 7.67
C GLY A 313 10.59 -13.74 6.25
N ASN A 314 9.94 -12.60 6.08
CA ASN A 314 9.03 -12.39 4.94
C ASN A 314 9.43 -11.27 3.97
N GLY A 315 10.71 -10.90 3.88
CA GLY A 315 11.21 -10.06 2.78
C GLY A 315 12.23 -8.99 3.18
N LYS A 316 12.14 -7.80 2.59
CA LYS A 316 13.09 -6.69 2.79
C LYS A 316 12.42 -5.38 3.12
N SER A 317 13.11 -4.53 3.88
CA SER A 317 12.68 -3.16 4.18
C SER A 317 13.67 -2.14 3.64
N TYR A 318 13.17 -1.06 3.05
CA TYR A 318 13.96 -0.06 2.32
C TYR A 318 13.77 1.32 2.95
N ILE A 319 14.81 1.85 3.59
CA ILE A 319 14.69 3.07 4.40
C ILE A 319 14.92 4.33 3.56
N LEU A 320 14.00 5.28 3.68
CA LEU A 320 14.08 6.60 3.05
C LEU A 320 14.27 7.69 4.10
N GLU A 321 15.38 8.43 4.01
CA GLU A 321 15.69 9.50 4.99
C GLU A 321 15.40 10.91 4.46
N ASP A 322 15.44 11.09 3.13
CA ASP A 322 15.42 12.43 2.51
C ASP A 322 13.99 12.93 2.25
N ALA A 323 13.08 12.06 1.83
CA ALA A 323 11.69 12.39 1.50
C ALA A 323 10.81 11.11 1.47
N PRO A 324 9.48 11.23 1.66
CA PRO A 324 8.58 10.10 1.49
C PRO A 324 8.29 9.88 0.00
N LEU A 325 7.76 8.71 -0.36
CA LEU A 325 7.19 8.52 -1.70
C LEU A 325 5.85 9.23 -1.81
N LEU A 326 5.64 9.91 -2.94
CA LEU A 326 4.44 10.71 -3.18
C LEU A 326 3.70 10.14 -4.39
N SER A 327 2.40 9.95 -4.23
CA SER A 327 1.55 9.43 -5.31
C SER A 327 1.30 10.48 -6.40
N SER A 328 1.00 10.00 -7.61
CA SER A 328 0.76 10.83 -8.80
C SER A 328 -0.30 11.91 -8.53
N LYS A 329 -0.03 13.13 -8.98
CA LYS A 329 -1.01 14.23 -8.96
C LYS A 329 -1.87 14.22 -10.23
N LYS A 330 -1.40 13.60 -11.31
CA LYS A 330 -2.04 13.67 -12.62
C LYS A 330 -3.18 12.66 -12.75
N SER A 331 -4.37 13.19 -13.07
CA SER A 331 -5.51 12.41 -13.56
C SER A 331 -5.28 11.94 -15.00
N LEU A 332 -6.18 11.08 -15.50
CA LEU A 332 -6.17 10.73 -16.93
C LEU A 332 -6.40 11.97 -17.79
N TYR A 333 -7.31 12.85 -17.37
CA TYR A 333 -7.59 14.12 -18.03
C TYR A 333 -6.34 14.98 -18.20
N ALA A 334 -5.61 15.26 -17.12
CA ALA A 334 -4.38 16.05 -17.17
C ALA A 334 -3.32 15.38 -18.05
N THR A 335 -3.13 14.07 -17.87
CA THR A 335 -2.12 13.30 -18.60
C THR A 335 -2.34 13.33 -20.11
N LEU A 336 -3.59 13.17 -20.57
CA LEU A 336 -3.92 13.23 -21.99
C LEU A 336 -3.82 14.66 -22.55
N LYS A 337 -4.28 15.66 -21.79
CA LYS A 337 -4.29 17.06 -22.22
C LYS A 337 -2.91 17.68 -22.40
N GLU A 338 -1.97 17.33 -21.52
CA GLU A 338 -0.62 17.90 -21.51
C GLU A 338 0.28 17.40 -22.65
N LYS A 339 -0.14 16.32 -23.34
CA LYS A 339 0.65 15.63 -24.37
C LYS A 339 0.07 15.91 -25.76
N PRO A 340 0.75 16.70 -26.63
CA PRO A 340 0.31 16.93 -28.00
C PRO A 340 0.10 15.63 -28.80
N GLU A 341 0.89 14.60 -28.51
CA GLU A 341 0.85 13.28 -29.15
C GLU A 341 -0.44 12.51 -28.83
N PHE A 342 -1.20 12.94 -27.82
CA PHE A 342 -2.49 12.35 -27.41
C PHE A 342 -3.68 13.21 -27.81
N LYS A 343 -3.47 14.32 -28.52
CA LYS A 343 -4.50 15.33 -28.78
C LYS A 343 -5.78 14.75 -29.38
N VAL A 344 -5.69 13.91 -30.42
CA VAL A 344 -6.89 13.40 -31.11
C VAL A 344 -7.69 12.48 -30.20
N PHE A 345 -7.02 11.62 -29.43
CA PHE A 345 -7.68 10.76 -28.44
C PHE A 345 -8.27 11.56 -27.28
N TYR A 346 -7.55 12.59 -26.80
CA TYR A 346 -8.04 13.52 -25.79
C TYR A 346 -9.31 14.23 -26.27
N ASP A 347 -9.33 14.77 -27.48
CA ASP A 347 -10.50 15.47 -28.03
C ASP A 347 -11.72 14.54 -28.13
N LEU A 348 -11.51 13.26 -28.51
CA LEU A 348 -12.58 12.25 -28.53
C LEU A 348 -13.13 11.98 -27.12
N MET A 349 -12.25 11.78 -26.13
CA MET A 349 -12.64 11.60 -24.73
C MET A 349 -13.33 12.84 -24.16
N GLU A 350 -12.86 14.05 -24.49
CA GLU A 350 -13.40 15.32 -24.02
C GLU A 350 -14.80 15.61 -24.57
N GLY A 351 -15.10 15.20 -25.81
CA GLY A 351 -16.44 15.29 -26.38
C GLY A 351 -17.44 14.26 -25.83
N SER A 352 -16.96 13.26 -25.08
CA SER A 352 -17.80 12.29 -24.37
C SER A 352 -18.20 12.79 -22.98
N ASP A 353 -19.09 12.06 -22.30
CA ASP A 353 -19.45 12.33 -20.90
C ASP A 353 -18.51 11.63 -19.88
N PHE A 354 -17.35 11.11 -20.32
CA PHE A 354 -16.48 10.34 -19.43
C PHE A 354 -15.71 11.18 -18.42
N PHE A 355 -15.32 12.41 -18.77
CA PHE A 355 -14.59 13.27 -17.83
C PHE A 355 -15.51 14.13 -16.97
N VAL A 356 -15.51 13.86 -15.66
CA VAL A 356 -16.39 14.49 -14.69
C VAL A 356 -15.60 15.22 -13.60
N THR A 357 -16.12 16.35 -13.13
CA THR A 357 -15.51 17.11 -12.02
C THR A 357 -15.90 16.57 -10.64
N GLN A 358 -16.93 15.72 -10.60
CA GLN A 358 -17.45 15.09 -9.39
C GLN A 358 -18.14 13.76 -9.69
N MET A 359 -18.11 12.83 -8.73
CA MET A 359 -18.87 11.58 -8.77
C MET A 359 -19.60 11.40 -7.43
N ASN A 360 -20.91 11.21 -7.43
CA ASN A 360 -21.69 10.99 -6.20
C ASN A 360 -21.44 12.01 -5.07
N LYS A 361 -21.28 13.30 -5.43
CA LYS A 361 -20.92 14.39 -4.50
C LYS A 361 -19.51 14.31 -3.90
N HIS A 362 -18.60 13.58 -4.55
CA HIS A 362 -17.17 13.59 -4.26
C HIS A 362 -16.45 14.38 -5.34
N ALA A 363 -15.72 15.42 -4.94
CA ALA A 363 -14.92 16.22 -5.85
C ALA A 363 -13.65 15.46 -6.30
N CYS A 364 -13.13 15.88 -7.44
CA CYS A 364 -11.89 15.36 -8.03
C CYS A 364 -10.78 16.43 -7.93
N VAL A 365 -9.52 16.04 -8.21
CA VAL A 365 -8.41 17.01 -8.35
C VAL A 365 -8.74 18.04 -9.44
N ASP A 366 -9.02 17.55 -10.64
CA ASP A 366 -9.48 18.30 -11.80
C ASP A 366 -10.70 17.64 -12.44
N ARG A 367 -10.52 16.62 -13.29
CA ARG A 367 -11.58 15.80 -13.88
C ARG A 367 -11.14 14.34 -13.86
N ASN A 368 -11.98 13.48 -13.30
CA ASN A 368 -11.76 12.04 -13.30
C ASN A 368 -12.50 11.38 -14.48
N CYS A 369 -12.03 10.22 -14.90
CA CYS A 369 -12.72 9.33 -15.82
C CYS A 369 -13.78 8.52 -15.06
N ASN A 370 -15.06 8.72 -15.36
CA ASN A 370 -16.16 8.01 -14.70
C ASN A 370 -16.26 6.51 -15.05
N LEU A 371 -15.37 6.01 -15.91
CA LEU A 371 -15.19 4.58 -16.19
C LEU A 371 -14.31 3.91 -15.13
N PHE A 372 -13.59 4.68 -14.32
CA PHE A 372 -12.79 4.17 -13.22
C PHE A 372 -13.62 4.07 -11.93
N ASN A 373 -13.40 3.00 -11.15
CA ASN A 373 -14.16 2.71 -9.94
C ASN A 373 -13.31 2.09 -8.82
N ALA A 374 -12.33 2.83 -8.32
CA ALA A 374 -11.44 2.44 -7.21
C ALA A 374 -10.59 1.18 -7.48
N PHE A 375 -10.31 0.90 -8.75
CA PHE A 375 -9.42 -0.17 -9.20
C PHE A 375 -8.25 0.39 -10.01
N ASN A 376 -7.61 -0.49 -10.76
CA ASN A 376 -6.38 -0.23 -11.51
C ASN A 376 -6.65 -0.47 -12.99
N TYR A 377 -6.19 0.41 -13.87
CA TYR A 377 -6.52 0.39 -15.29
C TYR A 377 -5.29 0.58 -16.19
N THR A 378 -5.44 0.20 -17.45
CA THR A 378 -4.49 0.55 -18.52
C THR A 378 -5.23 1.28 -19.62
N VAL A 379 -4.74 2.45 -20.01
CA VAL A 379 -5.29 3.24 -21.12
C VAL A 379 -4.32 3.22 -22.27
N TYR A 380 -4.79 2.75 -23.42
CA TYR A 380 -4.00 2.69 -24.65
C TYR A 380 -4.41 3.81 -25.58
N VAL A 381 -3.47 4.69 -25.89
CA VAL A 381 -3.71 5.89 -26.71
C VAL A 381 -3.12 5.66 -28.09
N PRO A 382 -3.93 5.47 -29.15
CA PRO A 382 -3.39 5.35 -30.50
C PRO A 382 -2.71 6.65 -30.95
N THR A 383 -1.74 6.54 -31.87
CA THR A 383 -1.10 7.72 -32.47
C THR A 383 -2.13 8.64 -33.11
N ASN A 384 -1.91 9.96 -33.03
CA ASN A 384 -2.78 10.96 -33.65
C ASN A 384 -3.00 10.68 -35.15
N GLU A 385 -1.95 10.29 -35.87
CA GLU A 385 -2.01 9.99 -37.29
C GLU A 385 -2.96 8.82 -37.57
N SER A 386 -2.91 7.77 -36.76
CA SER A 386 -3.78 6.59 -36.92
C SER A 386 -5.24 6.89 -36.60
N LEU A 387 -5.52 7.76 -35.62
CA LEU A 387 -6.88 8.19 -35.31
C LEU A 387 -7.43 9.13 -36.37
N GLN A 388 -6.62 10.08 -36.85
CA GLN A 388 -7.04 11.01 -37.89
C GLN A 388 -7.41 10.28 -39.18
N ALA A 389 -6.68 9.22 -39.54
CA ALA A 389 -7.01 8.38 -40.69
C ALA A 389 -8.42 7.76 -40.58
N LEU A 390 -8.82 7.29 -39.38
CA LEU A 390 -10.16 6.73 -39.16
C LEU A 390 -11.26 7.78 -39.21
N LEU A 391 -10.97 9.00 -38.76
CA LEU A 391 -11.91 10.12 -38.80
C LEU A 391 -12.09 10.60 -40.26
N ASP A 392 -11.00 10.70 -41.02
CA ASP A 392 -11.00 11.17 -42.40
C ASP A 392 -11.68 10.17 -43.36
N ASP A 393 -11.53 8.87 -43.12
CA ASP A 393 -12.15 7.82 -43.94
C ASP A 393 -13.58 7.43 -43.50
N GLY A 394 -14.06 7.98 -42.39
CA GLY A 394 -15.40 7.75 -41.84
C GLY A 394 -15.57 6.42 -41.10
N THR A 395 -14.50 5.66 -40.85
CA THR A 395 -14.55 4.44 -40.03
C THR A 395 -14.92 4.77 -38.57
N LEU A 396 -14.40 5.88 -38.06
CA LEU A 396 -14.77 6.44 -36.76
C LEU A 396 -15.54 7.74 -36.98
N PRO A 397 -16.81 7.85 -36.53
CA PRO A 397 -17.56 9.09 -36.62
C PRO A 397 -16.92 10.23 -35.83
N THR A 398 -17.24 11.47 -36.19
CA THR A 398 -16.78 12.67 -35.50
C THR A 398 -17.84 13.25 -34.56
N TRP A 399 -17.40 14.05 -33.57
CA TRP A 399 -18.33 14.82 -32.74
C TRP A 399 -19.04 15.94 -33.54
N GLU A 400 -18.47 16.41 -34.64
CA GLU A 400 -19.17 17.36 -35.53
C GLU A 400 -20.37 16.70 -36.22
N GLU A 401 -20.21 15.47 -36.71
CA GLU A 401 -21.33 14.68 -37.26
C GLU A 401 -22.40 14.43 -36.19
N TYR A 402 -22.01 14.11 -34.96
CA TYR A 402 -22.93 13.96 -33.83
C TYR A 402 -23.75 15.24 -33.57
N GLU A 403 -23.12 16.41 -33.60
CA GLU A 403 -23.79 17.67 -33.33
C GLU A 403 -24.71 18.12 -34.47
N LEU A 404 -24.33 17.84 -35.72
CA LEU A 404 -25.12 18.17 -36.91
C LEU A 404 -26.30 17.22 -37.13
N GLU A 405 -26.24 15.99 -36.63
CA GLU A 405 -27.33 15.02 -36.76
C GLU A 405 -28.57 15.45 -35.93
N THR A 406 -29.74 15.32 -36.54
CA THR A 406 -31.04 15.70 -35.96
C THR A 406 -31.92 14.49 -35.64
N ASP A 407 -31.70 13.36 -36.32
CA ASP A 407 -32.37 12.09 -36.00
C ASP A 407 -31.81 11.51 -34.70
N ALA A 408 -32.69 11.26 -33.74
CA ALA A 408 -32.29 10.83 -32.40
C ALA A 408 -31.64 9.43 -32.40
N GLU A 409 -32.08 8.52 -33.28
CA GLU A 409 -31.54 7.16 -33.34
C GLU A 409 -30.16 7.15 -34.00
N ILE A 410 -29.97 7.92 -35.08
CA ILE A 410 -28.67 8.06 -35.74
C ILE A 410 -27.68 8.79 -34.82
N LYS A 411 -28.11 9.89 -34.18
CA LYS A 411 -27.30 10.64 -33.22
C LYS A 411 -26.83 9.76 -32.06
N LYS A 412 -27.71 8.91 -31.54
CA LYS A 412 -27.36 7.92 -30.52
C LYS A 412 -26.35 6.90 -31.05
N ALA A 413 -26.56 6.36 -32.25
CA ALA A 413 -25.63 5.39 -32.85
C ALA A 413 -24.22 5.97 -33.06
N ILE A 414 -24.11 7.24 -33.48
CA ILE A 414 -22.84 7.96 -33.59
C ILE A 414 -22.14 8.03 -32.23
N LYS A 415 -22.83 8.50 -31.19
CA LYS A 415 -22.29 8.59 -29.82
C LYS A 415 -21.87 7.22 -29.29
N ASP A 416 -22.72 6.22 -29.42
CA ASP A 416 -22.46 4.86 -28.97
C ASP A 416 -21.24 4.25 -29.70
N SER A 417 -21.02 4.59 -30.98
CA SER A 417 -19.85 4.17 -31.75
C SER A 417 -18.56 4.76 -31.18
N ILE A 418 -18.51 6.08 -31.01
CA ILE A 418 -17.34 6.78 -30.45
C ILE A 418 -17.05 6.30 -29.02
N GLU A 419 -18.07 6.27 -28.17
CA GLU A 419 -17.91 5.85 -26.77
C GLU A 419 -17.47 4.39 -26.63
N SER A 420 -18.01 3.48 -27.45
CA SER A 420 -17.62 2.07 -27.37
C SER A 420 -16.19 1.86 -27.90
N PHE A 421 -15.77 2.63 -28.90
CA PHE A 421 -14.38 2.67 -29.35
C PHE A 421 -13.43 3.10 -28.22
N LEU A 422 -13.74 4.22 -27.56
CA LEU A 422 -12.95 4.73 -26.43
C LEU A 422 -12.91 3.75 -25.25
N LYS A 423 -14.06 3.18 -24.87
CA LYS A 423 -14.17 2.16 -23.79
C LYS A 423 -13.32 0.92 -24.06
N TYR A 424 -13.11 0.53 -25.31
CA TYR A 424 -12.28 -0.64 -25.65
C TYR A 424 -10.78 -0.37 -25.49
N HIS A 425 -10.37 0.89 -25.48
CA HIS A 425 -8.98 1.31 -25.23
C HIS A 425 -8.66 1.44 -23.73
N ILE A 426 -9.64 1.18 -22.86
CA ILE A 426 -9.49 1.19 -21.42
C ILE A 426 -9.65 -0.24 -20.93
N GLN A 427 -8.58 -0.75 -20.33
CA GLN A 427 -8.46 -2.13 -19.87
C GLN A 427 -8.41 -2.18 -18.35
N ASP A 428 -9.02 -3.21 -17.76
CA ASP A 428 -8.86 -3.54 -16.35
C ASP A 428 -7.46 -4.09 -16.05
N ASN A 429 -6.97 -3.77 -14.86
CA ASN A 429 -5.61 -3.97 -14.37
C ASN A 429 -4.57 -3.11 -15.06
N SER A 430 -3.74 -2.44 -14.24
CA SER A 430 -2.56 -1.71 -14.72
C SER A 430 -1.50 -2.68 -15.23
N VAL A 431 -1.04 -2.47 -16.46
CA VAL A 431 0.06 -3.20 -17.09
C VAL A 431 1.15 -2.20 -17.43
N PHE A 432 2.36 -2.45 -16.95
CA PHE A 432 3.52 -1.62 -17.26
C PHE A 432 4.45 -2.36 -18.21
N LEU A 433 5.03 -1.60 -19.13
CA LEU A 433 6.12 -2.04 -19.97
C LEU A 433 7.37 -2.09 -19.11
N ASP A 434 7.79 -3.30 -18.76
CA ASP A 434 8.91 -3.52 -17.85
C ASP A 434 9.63 -4.82 -18.24
N LYS A 435 10.74 -5.15 -17.57
CA LYS A 435 11.54 -6.35 -17.85
C LYS A 435 10.82 -7.66 -17.55
N ALA A 436 9.78 -7.64 -16.72
CA ALA A 436 8.99 -8.83 -16.43
C ALA A 436 8.07 -9.16 -17.61
N ALA A 437 7.97 -10.46 -17.92
CA ALA A 437 7.02 -10.92 -18.91
C ALA A 437 5.58 -10.67 -18.42
N VAL A 438 4.74 -10.20 -19.33
CA VAL A 438 3.30 -10.05 -19.13
C VAL A 438 2.61 -10.93 -20.15
N SER A 439 1.61 -11.71 -19.74
CA SER A 439 0.80 -12.51 -20.66
C SER A 439 -0.57 -12.72 -20.04
N GLY A 440 -1.62 -12.27 -20.71
CA GLY A 440 -2.98 -12.44 -20.21
C GLY A 440 -4.06 -11.93 -21.15
N ASN A 441 -5.29 -12.29 -20.82
CA ASN A 441 -6.49 -11.71 -21.41
C ASN A 441 -7.18 -10.85 -20.37
N PHE A 442 -7.33 -9.58 -20.66
CA PHE A 442 -7.87 -8.58 -19.74
C PHE A 442 -9.21 -8.07 -20.27
N GLU A 443 -10.12 -7.78 -19.36
CA GLU A 443 -11.40 -7.15 -19.71
C GLU A 443 -11.17 -5.67 -20.01
N THR A 444 -12.00 -5.11 -20.87
CA THR A 444 -12.01 -3.69 -21.23
C THR A 444 -13.29 -3.04 -20.73
N SER A 445 -13.36 -1.71 -20.68
CA SER A 445 -14.58 -0.99 -20.30
C SER A 445 -15.69 -1.09 -21.35
N ALA A 446 -15.43 -1.71 -22.52
CA ALA A 446 -16.44 -1.92 -23.56
C ALA A 446 -17.24 -3.20 -23.29
N MET A 447 -18.56 -3.06 -23.18
CA MET A 447 -19.47 -4.17 -22.91
C MET A 447 -20.19 -4.63 -24.18
N ASN A 448 -20.25 -5.94 -24.39
CA ASN A 448 -21.14 -6.55 -25.36
C ASN A 448 -22.56 -6.59 -24.79
N GLN A 449 -23.45 -5.76 -25.34
CA GLN A 449 -24.84 -5.62 -24.86
C GLN A 449 -25.69 -6.89 -25.05
N GLU A 450 -25.35 -7.76 -26.02
CA GLU A 450 -26.09 -9.00 -26.25
C GLU A 450 -25.76 -10.08 -25.22
N THR A 451 -24.50 -10.16 -24.79
CA THR A 451 -24.01 -11.18 -23.86
C THR A 451 -23.89 -10.69 -22.42
N GLY A 452 -23.92 -9.37 -22.20
CA GLY A 452 -23.66 -8.74 -20.89
C GLY A 452 -22.22 -8.90 -20.40
N ARG A 453 -21.27 -9.25 -21.27
CA ARG A 453 -19.86 -9.46 -20.92
C ARG A 453 -18.97 -8.37 -21.51
N PHE A 454 -17.92 -8.02 -20.79
CA PHE A 454 -16.90 -7.09 -21.30
C PHE A 454 -16.06 -7.75 -22.39
N TYR A 455 -15.72 -6.97 -23.42
CA TYR A 455 -14.77 -7.40 -24.44
C TYR A 455 -13.38 -7.53 -23.84
N LYS A 456 -12.59 -8.45 -24.40
CA LYS A 456 -11.25 -8.74 -23.92
C LYS A 456 -10.18 -8.24 -24.88
N LEU A 457 -9.02 -7.97 -24.31
CA LEU A 457 -7.78 -7.66 -25.00
C LEU A 457 -6.71 -8.64 -24.54
N SER A 458 -5.99 -9.25 -25.48
CA SER A 458 -4.82 -10.04 -25.15
C SER A 458 -3.60 -9.12 -25.08
N VAL A 459 -2.85 -9.19 -23.98
CA VAL A 459 -1.62 -8.41 -23.80
C VAL A 459 -0.48 -9.34 -23.51
N GLU A 460 0.57 -9.21 -24.31
CA GLU A 460 1.81 -9.97 -24.21
C GLU A 460 2.99 -9.00 -24.16
N GLY A 461 3.93 -9.23 -23.26
CA GLY A 461 5.19 -8.53 -23.18
C GLY A 461 6.28 -9.53 -22.84
N ASP A 462 7.37 -9.51 -23.60
CA ASP A 462 8.52 -10.39 -23.38
C ASP A 462 9.64 -9.71 -22.55
N GLY A 463 9.37 -8.52 -22.04
CA GLY A 463 10.30 -7.70 -21.27
C GLY A 463 11.43 -7.03 -22.07
N ILE A 464 11.51 -7.27 -23.39
CA ILE A 464 12.64 -6.88 -24.24
C ILE A 464 12.17 -6.16 -25.53
N GLN A 465 11.09 -6.61 -26.17
CA GLN A 465 10.52 -6.11 -27.42
C GLN A 465 9.28 -5.22 -27.22
N GLY A 466 8.89 -4.97 -25.96
CA GLY A 466 7.77 -4.12 -25.58
C GLY A 466 6.47 -4.87 -25.31
N LEU A 467 5.38 -4.11 -25.17
CA LEU A 467 4.03 -4.66 -25.00
C LEU A 467 3.34 -4.75 -26.35
N VAL A 468 2.81 -5.93 -26.66
CA VAL A 468 2.00 -6.26 -27.83
C VAL A 468 0.57 -6.52 -27.37
N LEU A 469 -0.38 -5.90 -28.05
CA LEU A 469 -1.80 -6.02 -27.77
C LEU A 469 -2.44 -6.69 -28.99
N THR A 470 -3.24 -7.72 -28.76
CA THR A 470 -4.06 -8.35 -29.81
C THR A 470 -5.52 -8.07 -29.52
N ASP A 471 -6.15 -7.33 -30.43
CA ASP A 471 -7.58 -7.01 -30.35
C ASP A 471 -8.47 -8.19 -30.78
N LEU A 472 -9.78 -8.06 -30.57
CA LEU A 472 -10.72 -9.14 -30.87
C LEU A 472 -10.83 -9.44 -32.38
N ARG A 473 -10.45 -8.48 -33.24
CA ARG A 473 -10.39 -8.64 -34.69
C ARG A 473 -9.08 -9.32 -35.14
N GLY A 474 -8.17 -9.61 -34.21
CA GLY A 474 -6.86 -10.22 -34.46
C GLY A 474 -5.80 -9.22 -34.93
N ASN A 475 -6.07 -7.91 -34.89
CA ASN A 475 -5.04 -6.92 -35.16
C ASN A 475 -4.07 -6.87 -33.99
N GLN A 476 -2.80 -6.70 -34.32
CA GLN A 476 -1.75 -6.48 -33.33
C GLN A 476 -1.33 -5.02 -33.31
N ARG A 477 -1.18 -4.49 -32.10
CA ARG A 477 -0.64 -3.16 -31.81
C ARG A 477 0.52 -3.27 -30.84
N ARG A 478 1.44 -2.32 -30.90
CA ARG A 478 2.60 -2.25 -30.03
C ARG A 478 2.64 -0.93 -29.30
N VAL A 479 3.09 -0.97 -28.05
CA VAL A 479 3.42 0.27 -27.33
C VAL A 479 4.59 0.96 -28.02
N VAL A 480 4.43 2.26 -28.29
CA VAL A 480 5.46 3.10 -28.91
C VAL A 480 6.53 3.41 -27.88
N GLN A 481 7.77 3.00 -28.15
CA GLN A 481 8.90 3.13 -27.23
C GLN A 481 9.92 4.20 -27.64
N SER A 482 9.67 4.93 -28.73
CA SER A 482 10.61 5.94 -29.23
C SER A 482 10.76 7.14 -28.31
N ASP A 483 9.79 7.37 -27.42
CA ASP A 483 9.82 8.42 -26.40
C ASP A 483 9.34 7.88 -25.05
N ALA A 484 10.21 7.93 -24.04
CA ALA A 484 9.92 7.51 -22.67
C ALA A 484 8.81 8.35 -22.00
N GLY A 485 8.49 9.52 -22.55
CA GLY A 485 7.41 10.39 -22.11
C GLY A 485 6.01 9.98 -22.61
N LEU A 486 5.86 8.87 -23.34
CA LEU A 486 4.60 8.44 -23.95
C LEU A 486 4.13 7.05 -23.48
N TYR A 487 4.86 6.38 -22.60
CA TYR A 487 4.47 5.09 -22.04
C TYR A 487 4.83 4.98 -20.56
N ASN A 488 4.22 4.01 -19.86
CA ASN A 488 4.33 3.86 -18.40
C ASN A 488 3.98 5.13 -17.62
N LEU A 489 3.07 5.96 -18.14
CA LEU A 489 2.66 7.18 -17.45
C LEU A 489 1.76 6.80 -16.27
N MET A 490 2.12 7.26 -15.08
CA MET A 490 1.42 6.94 -13.84
C MET A 490 0.30 7.94 -13.59
N VAL A 491 -0.93 7.44 -13.57
CA VAL A 491 -2.14 8.21 -13.28
C VAL A 491 -2.71 7.78 -11.94
N ARG A 492 -3.19 8.76 -11.17
CA ARG A 492 -4.04 8.53 -10.01
C ARG A 492 -5.21 9.49 -10.01
N GLU A 493 -6.41 8.94 -9.88
CA GLU A 493 -7.65 9.70 -9.77
C GLU A 493 -8.18 9.62 -8.36
N TYR A 494 -8.49 10.78 -7.78
CA TYR A 494 -8.95 10.90 -6.40
C TYR A 494 -10.42 11.28 -6.36
N LEU A 495 -11.16 10.65 -5.46
CA LEU A 495 -12.45 11.13 -5.00
C LEU A 495 -12.28 11.58 -3.55
N PHE A 496 -12.65 12.81 -3.26
CA PHE A 496 -12.55 13.39 -1.92
C PHE A 496 -13.88 13.26 -1.16
N ASP A 497 -13.85 13.37 0.17
CA ASP A 497 -15.02 13.26 1.04
C ASP A 497 -16.06 14.40 0.91
N ASN A 498 -15.83 15.37 0.03
CA ASN A 498 -16.70 16.53 -0.16
C ASN A 498 -16.89 16.87 -1.64
N ALA A 499 -18.04 17.45 -1.98
CA ALA A 499 -18.33 17.95 -3.33
C ALA A 499 -17.57 19.23 -3.67
N ASP A 500 -17.08 19.93 -2.64
CA ASP A 500 -16.18 21.07 -2.77
C ASP A 500 -14.78 20.65 -2.27
N LYS A 501 -13.83 20.52 -3.21
CA LYS A 501 -12.45 20.13 -2.91
C LYS A 501 -11.71 21.08 -1.95
N GLU A 502 -12.07 22.37 -1.93
CA GLU A 502 -11.48 23.32 -0.98
C GLU A 502 -11.95 23.07 0.47
N ARG A 503 -13.05 22.31 0.64
CA ARG A 503 -13.61 21.90 1.93
C ARG A 503 -13.37 20.43 2.26
N ALA A 504 -12.78 19.67 1.34
CA ALA A 504 -12.44 18.29 1.56
C ALA A 504 -11.34 18.16 2.61
N THR A 505 -11.41 17.08 3.38
CA THR A 505 -10.40 16.75 4.40
C THR A 505 -9.80 15.37 4.18
N SER A 506 -10.50 14.49 3.47
CA SER A 506 -10.13 13.08 3.33
C SER A 506 -10.16 12.60 1.89
N ILE A 507 -9.28 11.65 1.58
CA ILE A 507 -9.38 10.80 0.39
C ILE A 507 -10.47 9.78 0.69
N PHE A 508 -11.55 9.83 -0.10
CA PHE A 508 -12.67 8.89 0.02
C PHE A 508 -12.39 7.60 -0.77
N ALA A 509 -11.88 7.75 -1.99
CA ALA A 509 -11.47 6.63 -2.83
C ALA A 509 -10.42 7.10 -3.85
N SER A 510 -9.70 6.16 -4.44
CA SER A 510 -8.83 6.46 -5.58
C SER A 510 -8.75 5.32 -6.57
N SER A 511 -8.56 5.67 -7.84
CA SER A 511 -8.25 4.71 -8.91
C SER A 511 -6.86 5.00 -9.45
N TYR A 512 -6.19 3.98 -9.99
CA TYR A 512 -4.88 4.11 -10.60
C TYR A 512 -4.94 3.70 -12.06
N ALA A 513 -4.11 4.30 -12.91
CA ALA A 513 -3.96 3.84 -14.27
C ALA A 513 -2.53 3.96 -14.78
N SER A 514 -2.21 3.13 -15.75
CA SER A 514 -1.05 3.30 -16.63
C SER A 514 -1.50 3.76 -18.01
N VAL A 515 -0.80 4.72 -18.60
CA VAL A 515 -1.12 5.20 -19.96
C VAL A 515 0.05 4.89 -20.89
N HIS A 516 -0.27 4.31 -22.05
CA HIS A 516 0.70 3.98 -23.10
C HIS A 516 0.21 4.44 -24.47
N GLN A 517 1.09 5.07 -25.23
CA GLN A 517 0.85 5.24 -26.66
C GLN A 517 1.01 3.91 -27.39
N ILE A 518 0.11 3.63 -28.32
CA ILE A 518 0.19 2.46 -29.21
C ILE A 518 0.22 2.88 -30.69
N ASP A 519 0.85 2.06 -31.52
CA ASP A 519 1.12 2.34 -32.94
C ASP A 519 -0.13 2.38 -33.85
N GLY A 520 -1.30 2.06 -33.32
CA GLY A 520 -2.57 2.18 -34.05
C GLY A 520 -3.80 1.79 -33.20
N PRO A 521 -5.02 1.98 -33.74
CA PRO A 521 -6.27 1.78 -33.01
C PRO A 521 -6.60 0.29 -32.79
N LEU A 522 -7.31 0.01 -31.69
CA LEU A 522 -7.84 -1.31 -31.32
C LEU A 522 -9.32 -1.45 -31.73
N PHE A 523 -9.69 -2.63 -32.21
CA PHE A 523 -11.05 -2.92 -32.67
C PHE A 523 -11.64 -4.19 -32.08
N PHE A 524 -12.94 -4.13 -31.78
CA PHE A 524 -13.74 -5.28 -31.33
C PHE A 524 -14.96 -5.56 -32.21
N LYS A 525 -15.19 -4.72 -33.23
CA LYS A 525 -16.29 -4.84 -34.19
C LYS A 525 -15.77 -4.85 -35.61
#